data_AF-A0A8C6QM28-F1
#
_entry.id   AF-A0A8C6QM28-F1
#
_cell.length_a   1.000
_cell.length_b   1.000
_cell.length_c   1.000
_cell.angle_alpha   90.00
_cell.angle_beta   90.00
_cell.angle_gamma   90.00
#
_symmetry.space_group_name_H-M   'P 1'
#
loop_
_entity.id
_entity.type
_entity.pdbx_description
1 polymer ?
#
loop_
_entity_poly.entity_id
_entity_poly.type
_entity_poly.pdbx_seq_one_letter_code
_entity_poly.pdbx_strand_id
1 'polypeptide(L)'
;KDSLFSQCHPFVPPKHYYEACLFDSCFVPNFGLECASVQAYATLCAQEGACIDWRVHSQGACSVECPSHRVYQACGPAEEPTCQSSSSQKNSTRLVEGCFCPEGTTKFGPGYDVCVTTCGCVGLDNVPREFGERFEFDCKDCVCLEGGSGIVCQAKECSRETQIACEEDGTYLVTEVNPADTCCNITSCKCDTKLCKAERPICLLGFEVKSQQAPGQCCPVYSCVPKGVCVHRNAEYQPSSPVHSSKCQDCVCTDIVDNSTQLNVISCTHVPCKTSCSSGFELVEVPGECCGKCQQTHCIIERPNQPYLILKPGDIEENPSDKCTFYSCMKIKNQLISSISNITCPDFDPSVCIPDSITYMPNGCCKTCIPRNYTRVPCSTIPVLKEISHNGCTKNVTMNYCSGSCGTSAMYSAEVQALDHRCSCCKEEKTTEQEVVLECPDGSGLTHSYTHIESCLCQDTVCQFPPAQQVRVKRSGPQILGRQ
;
A
#
# COMPACT_ATOMS: atom_id res chain seq x y z
N LYS A 1 72.59 47.90 -66.79
CA LYS A 1 73.55 47.89 -67.93
C LYS A 1 73.10 46.99 -69.08
N ASP A 2 72.00 46.25 -68.92
CA ASP A 2 71.41 45.40 -69.95
C ASP A 2 70.99 46.20 -71.20
N SER A 3 70.95 45.56 -72.38
CA SER A 3 70.44 46.14 -73.62
C SER A 3 68.95 46.46 -73.53
N LEU A 4 68.20 45.83 -72.62
CA LEU A 4 66.78 46.06 -72.39
C LEU A 4 66.44 47.54 -72.11
N PHE A 5 67.25 48.21 -71.28
CA PHE A 5 67.06 49.64 -70.93
C PHE A 5 67.85 50.60 -71.83
N SER A 6 68.39 50.12 -72.96
CA SER A 6 69.25 50.91 -73.86
C SER A 6 68.60 52.21 -74.34
N GLN A 7 67.29 52.20 -74.59
CA GLN A 7 66.53 53.38 -75.01
C GLN A 7 66.45 54.46 -73.92
N CYS A 8 66.54 54.05 -72.64
CA CYS A 8 66.48 54.94 -71.49
C CYS A 8 67.85 55.47 -71.04
N HIS A 9 68.93 54.71 -71.29
CA HIS A 9 70.29 55.09 -70.86
C HIS A 9 70.74 56.52 -71.21
N PRO A 10 70.38 57.12 -72.36
CA PRO A 10 70.73 58.51 -72.67
C PRO A 10 70.05 59.54 -71.75
N PHE A 11 68.86 59.23 -71.25
CA PHE A 11 68.05 60.13 -70.41
C PHE A 11 68.32 59.89 -68.92
N VAL A 12 68.40 58.61 -68.52
CA VAL A 12 68.65 58.20 -67.14
C VAL A 12 69.91 57.33 -67.12
N PRO A 13 71.07 57.84 -66.69
CA PRO A 13 72.30 57.05 -66.65
C PRO A 13 72.23 55.91 -65.61
N PRO A 14 72.46 54.63 -65.99
CA PRO A 14 72.22 53.49 -65.11
C PRO A 14 73.24 53.32 -63.98
N LYS A 15 74.35 54.06 -63.98
CA LYS A 15 75.50 53.81 -63.09
C LYS A 15 75.12 53.92 -61.61
N HIS A 16 74.52 55.04 -61.21
CA HIS A 16 74.18 55.29 -59.81
C HIS A 16 73.09 54.35 -59.30
N TYR A 17 72.09 54.03 -60.13
CA TYR A 17 71.02 53.09 -59.78
C TYR A 17 71.52 51.65 -59.68
N TYR A 18 72.47 51.26 -60.54
CA TYR A 18 73.11 49.95 -60.47
C TYR A 18 73.99 49.81 -59.22
N GLU A 19 74.76 50.85 -58.87
CA GLU A 19 75.56 50.87 -57.64
C GLU A 19 74.67 50.81 -56.39
N ALA A 20 73.55 51.54 -56.37
CA ALA A 20 72.55 51.45 -55.32
C ALA A 20 71.91 50.05 -55.23
N CYS A 21 71.53 49.46 -56.36
CA CYS A 21 71.00 48.09 -56.42
C CYS A 21 72.01 47.08 -55.84
N LEU A 22 73.28 47.14 -56.24
CA LEU A 22 74.33 46.27 -55.69
C LEU A 22 74.49 46.43 -54.18
N PHE A 23 74.40 47.66 -53.68
CA PHE A 23 74.42 47.93 -52.25
C PHE A 23 73.21 47.28 -51.56
N ASP A 24 72.01 47.53 -52.04
CA ASP A 24 70.78 47.00 -51.45
C ASP A 24 70.72 45.46 -51.48
N SER A 25 71.17 44.82 -52.57
CA SER A 25 71.27 43.35 -52.68
C SER A 25 72.26 42.73 -51.68
N CYS A 26 73.41 43.39 -51.47
CA CYS A 26 74.49 42.82 -50.66
C CYS A 26 74.29 43.06 -49.15
N PHE A 27 73.68 44.19 -48.77
CA PHE A 27 73.52 44.56 -47.36
C PHE A 27 72.20 44.07 -46.74
N VAL A 28 71.18 43.76 -47.55
CA VAL A 28 69.87 43.30 -47.07
C VAL A 28 69.35 42.13 -47.93
N PRO A 29 70.01 40.95 -47.87
CA PRO A 29 69.63 39.79 -48.69
C PRO A 29 68.23 39.26 -48.32
N ASN A 30 67.52 38.71 -49.31
CA ASN A 30 66.19 38.07 -49.22
C ASN A 30 64.98 39.01 -49.02
N PHE A 31 65.12 40.31 -49.20
CA PHE A 31 63.99 41.27 -49.12
C PHE A 31 63.42 41.68 -50.50
N GLY A 32 63.92 41.12 -51.60
CA GLY A 32 63.46 41.45 -52.96
C GLY A 32 63.76 42.90 -53.39
N LEU A 33 64.75 43.52 -52.75
CA LEU A 33 65.15 44.91 -53.02
C LEU A 33 65.78 45.09 -54.40
N GLU A 34 66.25 44.01 -55.00
CA GLU A 34 66.72 43.97 -56.39
C GLU A 34 65.59 44.35 -57.34
N CYS A 35 64.41 43.74 -57.15
CA CYS A 35 63.23 44.02 -57.95
C CYS A 35 62.71 45.45 -57.71
N ALA A 36 62.75 45.93 -56.46
CA ALA A 36 62.36 47.30 -56.13
C ALA A 36 63.31 48.34 -56.77
N SER A 37 64.62 48.06 -56.78
CA SER A 37 65.64 48.91 -57.40
C SER A 37 65.47 48.99 -58.91
N VAL A 38 65.21 47.84 -59.56
CA VAL A 38 64.94 47.78 -61.00
C VAL A 38 63.60 48.44 -61.33
N GLN A 39 62.56 48.25 -60.50
CA GLN A 39 61.26 48.91 -60.65
C GLN A 39 61.38 50.44 -60.55
N ALA A 40 62.16 50.95 -59.59
CA ALA A 40 62.41 52.39 -59.44
C ALA A 40 63.10 52.97 -60.69
N TYR A 41 64.11 52.26 -61.20
CA TYR A 41 64.79 52.65 -62.43
C TYR A 41 63.86 52.58 -63.66
N ALA A 42 63.04 51.53 -63.79
CA ALA A 42 62.05 51.40 -64.84
C ALA A 42 60.98 52.50 -64.77
N THR A 43 60.59 52.92 -63.56
CA THR A 43 59.65 54.03 -63.34
C THR A 43 60.22 55.35 -63.85
N LEU A 44 61.50 55.63 -63.61
CA LEU A 44 62.17 56.82 -64.15
C LEU A 44 62.27 56.77 -65.67
N CYS A 45 62.58 55.61 -66.23
CA CYS A 45 62.56 55.41 -67.68
C CYS A 45 61.17 55.65 -68.29
N ALA A 46 60.12 55.17 -67.63
CA ALA A 46 58.74 55.38 -68.07
C ALA A 46 58.32 56.87 -68.01
N GLN A 47 58.83 57.65 -67.05
CA GLN A 47 58.62 59.11 -66.98
C GLN A 47 59.23 59.85 -68.17
N GLU A 48 60.37 59.37 -68.69
CA GLU A 48 61.03 59.89 -69.89
C GLU A 48 60.45 59.30 -71.21
N GLY A 49 59.32 58.58 -71.12
CA GLY A 49 58.63 57.99 -72.28
C GLY A 49 59.17 56.64 -72.73
N ALA A 50 60.20 56.11 -72.07
CA ALA A 50 60.78 54.79 -72.33
C ALA A 50 60.21 53.74 -71.36
N CYS A 51 58.92 53.42 -71.50
CA CYS A 51 58.26 52.39 -70.68
C CYS A 51 58.55 50.98 -71.22
N ILE A 52 59.04 50.09 -70.35
CA ILE A 52 59.56 48.78 -70.73
C ILE A 52 58.98 47.71 -69.82
N ASP A 53 58.46 46.62 -70.40
CA ASP A 53 57.98 45.44 -69.65
C ASP A 53 59.13 44.55 -69.17
N TRP A 54 59.85 45.06 -68.18
CA TRP A 54 61.08 44.45 -67.69
C TRP A 54 60.84 43.18 -66.87
N ARG A 55 59.65 43.00 -66.28
CA ARG A 55 59.35 41.85 -65.41
C ARG A 55 59.26 40.54 -66.19
N VAL A 56 58.81 40.56 -67.44
CA VAL A 56 58.81 39.39 -68.33
C VAL A 56 60.23 38.86 -68.56
N HIS A 57 61.24 39.73 -68.53
CA HIS A 57 62.65 39.36 -68.68
C HIS A 57 63.31 38.87 -67.38
N SER A 58 62.61 38.93 -66.23
CA SER A 58 63.14 38.51 -64.93
C SER A 58 63.03 37.00 -64.67
N GLN A 59 62.55 36.20 -65.64
CA GLN A 59 62.35 34.75 -65.50
C GLN A 59 61.52 34.36 -64.26
N GLY A 60 60.56 35.22 -63.89
CA GLY A 60 59.67 35.01 -62.76
C GLY A 60 60.20 35.51 -61.41
N ALA A 61 61.47 35.91 -61.31
CA ALA A 61 62.08 36.36 -60.04
C ALA A 61 61.42 37.61 -59.46
N CYS A 62 60.90 38.50 -60.32
CA CYS A 62 60.24 39.74 -59.93
C CYS A 62 58.75 39.76 -60.32
N SER A 63 58.04 38.64 -60.23
CA SER A 63 56.62 38.58 -60.59
C SER A 63 55.74 39.42 -59.65
N VAL A 64 54.69 40.05 -60.18
CA VAL A 64 53.70 40.82 -59.40
C VAL A 64 52.34 40.15 -59.51
N GLU A 65 51.68 39.96 -58.38
CA GLU A 65 50.31 39.46 -58.31
C GLU A 65 49.34 40.63 -58.19
N CYS A 66 48.42 40.74 -59.15
CA CYS A 66 47.31 41.69 -59.09
C CYS A 66 46.08 41.02 -58.42
N PRO A 67 45.15 41.81 -57.86
CA PRO A 67 43.84 41.32 -57.46
C PRO A 67 43.17 40.54 -58.60
N SER A 68 42.36 39.53 -58.29
CA SER A 68 41.81 38.58 -59.26
C SER A 68 40.99 39.22 -60.39
N HIS A 69 40.43 40.42 -60.17
CA HIS A 69 39.66 41.20 -61.15
C HIS A 69 40.48 42.23 -61.93
N ARG A 70 41.81 42.27 -61.74
CA ARG A 70 42.74 43.17 -62.42
C ARG A 70 43.88 42.41 -63.07
N VAL A 71 44.47 43.00 -64.10
CA VAL A 71 45.62 42.46 -64.82
C VAL A 71 46.83 43.38 -64.67
N TYR A 72 48.00 42.77 -64.48
CA TYR A 72 49.25 43.52 -64.46
C TYR A 72 49.54 44.09 -65.85
N GLN A 73 49.90 45.38 -65.91
CA GLN A 73 50.44 46.01 -67.09
C GLN A 73 51.70 46.80 -66.72
N ALA A 74 52.79 46.55 -67.43
CA ALA A 74 54.03 47.30 -67.24
C ALA A 74 53.92 48.77 -67.67
N CYS A 75 53.04 49.04 -68.65
CA CYS A 75 52.88 50.33 -69.28
C CYS A 75 51.39 50.68 -69.42
N GLY A 76 50.74 50.96 -68.29
CA GLY A 76 49.36 51.45 -68.27
C GLY A 76 49.28 52.97 -68.11
N PRO A 77 48.10 53.58 -68.36
CA PRO A 77 47.92 55.02 -68.19
C PRO A 77 48.00 55.43 -66.71
N ALA A 78 48.64 56.56 -66.41
CA ALA A 78 48.73 57.08 -65.03
C ALA A 78 47.35 57.38 -64.41
N GLU A 79 46.37 57.75 -65.24
CA GLU A 79 44.97 57.93 -64.84
C GLU A 79 44.12 56.94 -65.64
N GLU A 80 43.56 55.95 -64.95
CA GLU A 80 42.70 54.95 -65.59
C GLU A 80 41.41 55.60 -66.11
N PRO A 81 40.96 55.26 -67.33
CA PRO A 81 39.65 55.69 -67.81
C PRO A 81 38.57 55.11 -66.89
N THR A 82 37.59 55.95 -66.55
CA THR A 82 36.43 55.55 -65.75
C THR A 82 35.12 55.75 -66.51
N CYS A 83 34.03 55.13 -66.05
CA CYS A 83 32.69 55.40 -66.58
C CYS A 83 32.25 56.87 -66.43
N GLN A 84 32.88 57.62 -65.53
CA GLN A 84 32.55 59.02 -65.25
C GLN A 84 33.49 60.02 -65.93
N SER A 85 34.63 59.57 -66.49
CA SER A 85 35.55 60.47 -67.19
C SER A 85 34.95 60.89 -68.52
N SER A 86 34.63 62.18 -68.65
CA SER A 86 34.32 62.78 -69.94
C SER A 86 35.52 62.62 -70.89
N SER A 87 35.25 62.49 -72.18
CA SER A 87 36.24 62.29 -73.25
C SER A 87 37.33 63.38 -73.36
N SER A 88 37.31 64.36 -72.45
CA SER A 88 38.14 65.57 -72.41
C SER A 88 39.41 65.46 -71.56
N GLN A 89 39.63 64.39 -70.80
CA GLN A 89 40.87 64.16 -70.02
C GLN A 89 41.85 63.18 -70.70
N LYS A 90 41.99 63.23 -72.02
CA LYS A 90 42.89 62.37 -72.80
C LYS A 90 44.36 62.83 -72.85
N ASN A 91 44.83 63.64 -71.92
CA ASN A 91 46.13 64.31 -72.04
C ASN A 91 47.11 64.02 -70.89
N SER A 92 47.10 62.80 -70.36
CA SER A 92 48.25 62.29 -69.63
C SER A 92 48.92 61.21 -70.46
N THR A 93 50.01 61.55 -71.15
CA THR A 93 50.87 60.61 -71.88
C THR A 93 51.78 59.81 -70.95
N ARG A 94 51.64 59.98 -69.63
CA ARG A 94 52.48 59.34 -68.63
C ARG A 94 52.05 57.89 -68.45
N LEU A 95 52.98 56.97 -68.70
CA LEU A 95 52.80 55.55 -68.49
C LEU A 95 53.37 55.15 -67.12
N VAL A 96 52.65 54.28 -66.42
CA VAL A 96 53.04 53.74 -65.12
C VAL A 96 52.82 52.24 -65.08
N GLU A 97 53.66 51.56 -64.31
CA GLU A 97 53.51 50.15 -63.99
C GLU A 97 52.44 49.96 -62.92
N GLY A 98 51.52 48.99 -63.10
CA GLY A 98 50.45 48.75 -62.12
C GLY A 98 49.45 47.66 -62.51
N CYS A 99 48.38 47.57 -61.71
CA CYS A 99 47.26 46.65 -61.94
C CYS A 99 46.06 47.41 -62.51
N PHE A 100 45.60 47.01 -63.69
CA PHE A 100 44.57 47.69 -64.46
C PHE A 100 43.39 46.78 -64.74
N CYS A 101 42.26 47.34 -65.17
CA CYS A 101 41.14 46.54 -65.65
C CYS A 101 41.52 45.74 -66.91
N PRO A 102 41.07 44.47 -67.04
CA PRO A 102 41.33 43.65 -68.22
C PRO A 102 40.73 44.27 -69.49
N GLU A 103 41.27 43.88 -70.65
CA GLU A 103 40.78 44.37 -71.93
C GLU A 103 39.26 44.13 -72.07
N GLY A 104 38.55 45.14 -72.58
CA GLY A 104 37.08 45.12 -72.69
C GLY A 104 36.33 45.55 -71.43
N THR A 105 37.03 45.87 -70.34
CA THR A 105 36.43 46.44 -69.12
C THR A 105 37.02 47.80 -68.78
N THR A 106 36.28 48.62 -68.04
CA THR A 106 36.67 49.97 -67.62
C THR A 106 36.43 50.12 -66.13
N LYS A 107 37.24 50.93 -65.44
CA LYS A 107 37.03 51.20 -64.02
C LYS A 107 35.72 51.97 -63.80
N PHE A 108 34.93 51.61 -62.78
CA PHE A 108 33.65 52.28 -62.58
C PHE A 108 33.80 53.79 -62.26
N GLY A 109 34.65 54.14 -61.31
CA GLY A 109 34.84 55.52 -60.88
C GLY A 109 36.04 55.70 -59.94
N PRO A 110 36.42 56.95 -59.65
CA PRO A 110 37.43 57.22 -58.62
C PRO A 110 36.95 56.69 -57.26
N GLY A 111 37.81 55.99 -56.54
CA GLY A 111 37.49 55.37 -55.24
C GLY A 111 36.79 54.00 -55.31
N TYR A 112 36.37 53.55 -56.50
CA TYR A 112 35.80 52.22 -56.71
C TYR A 112 36.83 51.28 -57.33
N ASP A 113 36.98 50.09 -56.75
CA ASP A 113 37.87 49.04 -57.26
C ASP A 113 37.10 47.95 -58.03
N VAL A 114 36.25 48.38 -58.97
CA VAL A 114 35.39 47.48 -59.76
C VAL A 114 35.57 47.76 -61.25
N CYS A 115 35.82 46.71 -62.02
CA CYS A 115 35.93 46.76 -63.49
C CYS A 115 34.60 46.33 -64.12
N VAL A 116 34.05 47.16 -64.99
CA VAL A 116 32.73 46.97 -65.61
C VAL A 116 32.83 46.93 -67.13
N THR A 117 32.01 46.11 -67.77
CA THR A 117 31.91 46.02 -69.24
C THR A 117 31.02 47.12 -69.81
N THR A 118 29.90 47.38 -69.14
CA THR A 118 28.93 48.43 -69.45
C THR A 118 28.78 49.36 -68.25
N CYS A 119 28.72 50.66 -68.50
CA CYS A 119 28.55 51.64 -67.44
C CYS A 119 27.09 51.64 -66.98
N GLY A 120 26.88 51.56 -65.67
CA GLY A 120 25.57 51.46 -65.04
C GLY A 120 25.60 51.99 -63.61
N CYS A 121 25.04 51.24 -62.66
CA CYS A 121 25.12 51.56 -61.23
C CYS A 121 25.95 50.51 -60.48
N VAL A 122 26.65 50.93 -59.43
CA VAL A 122 27.31 50.02 -58.48
C VAL A 122 26.77 50.36 -57.09
N GLY A 123 26.15 49.36 -56.45
CA GLY A 123 25.61 49.50 -55.11
C GLY A 123 26.66 49.33 -54.01
N LEU A 124 26.21 49.31 -52.75
CA LEU A 124 27.05 48.97 -51.60
C LEU A 124 27.54 47.51 -51.63
N ASP A 125 26.87 46.67 -52.42
CA ASP A 125 27.24 45.28 -52.69
C ASP A 125 28.42 45.16 -53.68
N ASN A 126 28.91 46.27 -54.24
CA ASN A 126 29.94 46.33 -55.29
C ASN A 126 29.58 45.52 -56.55
N VAL A 127 28.30 45.21 -56.75
CA VAL A 127 27.82 44.49 -57.93
C VAL A 127 27.48 45.52 -59.02
N PRO A 128 28.10 45.44 -60.21
CA PRO A 128 27.72 46.24 -61.37
C PRO A 128 26.34 45.85 -61.87
N ARG A 129 25.50 46.85 -62.11
CA ARG A 129 24.12 46.69 -62.59
C ARG A 129 23.87 47.57 -63.79
N GLU A 130 23.10 47.07 -64.74
CA GLU A 130 22.77 47.83 -65.95
C GLU A 130 21.66 48.85 -65.68
N PHE A 131 21.62 49.93 -66.46
CA PHE A 131 20.53 50.89 -66.37
C PHE A 131 19.19 50.22 -66.70
N GLY A 132 18.21 50.42 -65.83
CA GLY A 132 16.90 49.78 -65.89
C GLY A 132 16.82 48.42 -65.18
N GLU A 133 17.94 47.87 -64.69
CA GLU A 133 17.95 46.62 -63.94
C GLU A 133 17.19 46.77 -62.62
N ARG A 134 16.29 45.82 -62.35
CA ARG A 134 15.53 45.71 -61.10
C ARG A 134 16.04 44.52 -60.29
N PHE A 135 16.26 44.74 -59.01
CA PHE A 135 16.82 43.73 -58.12
C PHE A 135 16.30 43.92 -56.69
N GLU A 136 16.28 42.83 -55.93
CA GLU A 136 15.94 42.87 -54.50
C GLU A 136 17.22 42.96 -53.68
N PHE A 137 17.29 43.91 -52.75
CA PHE A 137 18.39 44.03 -51.80
C PHE A 137 17.85 44.53 -50.47
N ASP A 138 18.17 43.82 -49.37
CA ASP A 138 17.76 44.21 -48.01
C ASP A 138 16.23 44.44 -47.89
N CYS A 139 15.44 43.50 -48.43
CA CYS A 139 13.97 43.55 -48.45
C CYS A 139 13.39 44.80 -49.11
N LYS A 140 14.12 45.36 -50.08
CA LYS A 140 13.69 46.49 -50.89
C LYS A 140 13.81 46.12 -52.36
N ASP A 141 12.82 46.54 -53.12
CA ASP A 141 12.83 46.50 -54.58
C ASP A 141 13.60 47.71 -55.10
N CYS A 142 14.77 47.45 -55.66
CA CYS A 142 15.70 48.45 -56.15
C CYS A 142 15.72 48.49 -57.68
N VAL A 143 16.02 49.66 -58.25
CA VAL A 143 16.22 49.87 -59.68
C VAL A 143 17.43 50.75 -59.92
N CYS A 144 18.30 50.37 -60.86
CA CYS A 144 19.38 51.22 -61.34
C CYS A 144 18.83 52.20 -62.38
N LEU A 145 18.91 53.50 -62.10
CA LEU A 145 18.40 54.55 -62.98
C LEU A 145 19.53 55.25 -63.74
N GLU A 146 19.27 55.58 -65.00
CA GLU A 146 20.18 56.35 -65.85
C GLU A 146 20.23 57.84 -65.42
N GLY A 147 21.28 58.57 -65.85
CA GLY A 147 21.36 60.02 -65.65
C GLY A 147 21.85 60.48 -64.29
N GLY A 148 22.61 59.65 -63.57
CA GLY A 148 23.23 60.01 -62.28
C GLY A 148 22.32 59.83 -61.06
N SER A 149 21.12 59.27 -61.24
CA SER A 149 20.19 58.97 -60.14
C SER A 149 20.59 57.73 -59.32
N GLY A 150 21.53 56.93 -59.82
CA GLY A 150 22.08 55.78 -59.10
C GLY A 150 21.04 54.68 -58.84
N ILE A 151 21.17 54.01 -57.71
CA ILE A 151 20.24 52.97 -57.26
C ILE A 151 19.13 53.61 -56.40
N VAL A 152 17.88 53.41 -56.80
CA VAL A 152 16.70 53.83 -56.05
C VAL A 152 15.95 52.60 -55.56
N CYS A 153 15.65 52.54 -54.26
CA CYS A 153 15.00 51.39 -53.62
C CYS A 153 13.68 51.79 -52.96
N GLN A 154 12.69 50.91 -53.05
CA GLN A 154 11.40 51.02 -52.36
C GLN A 154 11.20 49.80 -51.46
N ALA A 155 10.50 49.96 -50.34
CA ALA A 155 10.22 48.83 -49.45
C ALA A 155 9.37 47.79 -50.19
N LYS A 156 9.77 46.52 -50.10
CA LYS A 156 9.05 45.42 -50.74
C LYS A 156 7.65 45.30 -50.12
N GLU A 157 6.63 45.29 -50.98
CA GLU A 157 5.25 45.12 -50.54
C GLU A 157 4.93 43.63 -50.36
N CYS A 158 4.85 43.19 -49.10
CA CYS A 158 4.36 41.86 -48.77
C CYS A 158 2.85 41.76 -48.99
N SER A 159 2.39 40.62 -49.51
CA SER A 159 0.95 40.34 -49.61
C SER A 159 0.31 40.41 -48.23
N ARG A 160 -0.55 41.40 -48.01
CA ARG A 160 -1.43 41.44 -46.82
C ARG A 160 -2.49 40.36 -46.97
N GLU A 161 -2.25 39.20 -46.39
CA GLU A 161 -3.30 38.20 -46.26
C GLU A 161 -4.40 38.75 -45.34
N THR A 162 -5.63 38.58 -45.80
CA THR A 162 -6.88 38.89 -45.08
C THR A 162 -6.82 38.36 -43.67
N GLN A 163 -7.28 39.16 -42.69
CA GLN A 163 -7.32 38.82 -41.27
C GLN A 163 -7.78 37.37 -41.04
N ILE A 164 -6.81 36.48 -40.79
CA ILE A 164 -7.08 35.10 -40.41
C ILE A 164 -7.52 35.15 -38.96
N ALA A 165 -8.77 34.80 -38.69
CA ALA A 165 -9.22 34.49 -37.34
C ALA A 165 -9.17 32.99 -37.16
N CYS A 166 -8.47 32.51 -36.14
CA CYS A 166 -8.50 31.11 -35.77
C CYS A 166 -9.80 30.83 -35.00
N GLU A 167 -10.83 30.36 -35.70
CA GLU A 167 -12.15 30.06 -35.10
C GLU A 167 -12.16 28.75 -34.30
N GLU A 168 -11.17 27.89 -34.51
CA GLU A 168 -11.07 26.58 -33.89
C GLU A 168 -10.56 26.67 -32.44
N ASP A 169 -11.22 25.98 -31.50
CA ASP A 169 -10.85 26.03 -30.08
C ASP A 169 -9.45 25.43 -29.86
N GLY A 170 -8.68 26.02 -28.95
CA GLY A 170 -7.29 25.63 -28.71
C GLY A 170 -6.30 26.12 -29.77
N THR A 171 -6.74 26.79 -30.85
CA THR A 171 -5.83 27.36 -31.84
C THR A 171 -5.56 28.84 -31.59
N TYR A 172 -4.35 29.29 -31.95
CA TYR A 172 -3.93 30.68 -31.80
C TYR A 172 -3.13 31.15 -33.02
N LEU A 173 -3.14 32.46 -33.25
CA LEU A 173 -2.44 33.09 -34.36
C LEU A 173 -0.95 33.17 -34.07
N VAL A 174 -0.14 32.67 -35.01
CA VAL A 174 1.31 32.82 -34.99
C VAL A 174 1.77 33.44 -36.29
N THR A 175 2.59 34.47 -36.15
CA THR A 175 3.28 35.14 -37.25
C THR A 175 4.71 34.62 -37.30
N GLU A 176 5.05 33.92 -38.37
CA GLU A 176 6.39 33.37 -38.61
C GLU A 176 6.97 34.00 -39.88
N VAL A 177 8.30 34.06 -39.98
CA VAL A 177 8.96 34.48 -41.23
C VAL A 177 8.65 33.44 -42.30
N ASN A 178 8.23 33.88 -43.48
CA ASN A 178 7.90 32.97 -44.57
C ASN A 178 9.19 32.27 -45.07
N PRO A 179 9.27 30.93 -45.04
CA PRO A 179 10.46 30.21 -45.51
C PRO A 179 10.75 30.42 -47.01
N ALA A 180 9.72 30.73 -47.80
CA ALA A 180 9.86 31.01 -49.23
C ALA A 180 10.24 32.48 -49.52
N ASP A 181 10.00 33.39 -48.57
CA ASP A 181 10.33 34.81 -48.68
C ASP A 181 10.70 35.38 -47.31
N THR A 182 12.00 35.42 -47.01
CA THR A 182 12.52 35.84 -45.70
C THR A 182 12.22 37.29 -45.36
N CYS A 183 11.78 38.10 -46.32
CA CYS A 183 11.40 39.48 -46.12
C CYS A 183 9.94 39.64 -45.68
N CYS A 184 9.13 38.59 -45.80
CA CYS A 184 7.72 38.63 -45.49
C CYS A 184 7.37 37.68 -44.35
N ASN A 185 6.38 38.08 -43.56
CA ASN A 185 5.84 37.23 -42.50
C ASN A 185 4.55 36.56 -42.99
N ILE A 186 4.39 35.28 -42.65
CA ILE A 186 3.16 34.51 -42.86
C ILE A 186 2.44 34.33 -41.53
N THR A 187 1.11 34.40 -41.56
CA THR A 187 0.28 34.15 -40.38
C THR A 187 -0.39 32.79 -40.51
N SER A 188 -0.29 31.94 -39.49
CA SER A 188 -0.92 30.62 -39.48
C SER A 188 -1.54 30.31 -38.12
N CYS A 189 -2.58 29.49 -38.10
CA CYS A 189 -3.15 28.98 -36.86
C CYS A 189 -2.35 27.78 -36.39
N LYS A 190 -1.78 27.87 -35.18
CA LYS A 190 -1.12 26.74 -34.51
C LYS A 190 -2.01 26.22 -33.39
N CYS A 191 -1.89 24.94 -33.08
CA CYS A 191 -2.63 24.29 -32.02
C CYS A 191 -1.87 24.34 -30.69
N ASP A 192 -2.53 24.79 -29.62
CA ASP A 192 -2.11 24.62 -28.23
C ASP A 192 -3.24 23.98 -27.41
N THR A 193 -3.04 22.72 -27.05
CA THR A 193 -4.01 21.94 -26.28
C THR A 193 -4.29 22.50 -24.88
N LYS A 194 -3.45 23.40 -24.35
CA LYS A 194 -3.69 24.08 -23.06
C LYS A 194 -4.75 25.17 -23.15
N LEU A 195 -5.04 25.67 -24.35
CA LEU A 195 -6.05 26.69 -24.59
C LEU A 195 -7.45 26.09 -24.85
N CYS A 196 -7.56 24.77 -24.87
CA CYS A 196 -8.83 24.08 -25.02
C CYS A 196 -9.75 24.36 -23.82
N LYS A 197 -11.00 24.78 -24.10
CA LYS A 197 -12.00 25.07 -23.06
C LYS A 197 -12.65 23.81 -22.50
N ALA A 198 -12.54 22.69 -23.20
CA ALA A 198 -13.16 21.43 -22.80
C ALA A 198 -12.54 20.92 -21.49
N GLU A 199 -13.32 20.95 -20.41
CA GLU A 199 -12.93 20.33 -19.15
C GLU A 199 -13.09 18.81 -19.20
N ARG A 200 -12.25 18.09 -18.46
CA ARG A 200 -12.34 16.63 -18.36
C ARG A 200 -13.61 16.24 -17.59
N PRO A 201 -14.52 15.44 -18.16
CA PRO A 201 -15.74 15.03 -17.48
C PRO A 201 -15.42 14.08 -16.33
N ILE A 202 -16.23 14.12 -15.27
CA ILE A 202 -16.19 13.13 -14.19
C ILE A 202 -17.11 11.97 -14.58
N CYS A 203 -16.54 10.79 -14.84
CA CYS A 203 -17.32 9.61 -15.18
C CYS A 203 -17.93 8.95 -13.93
N LEU A 204 -19.06 8.28 -14.12
CA LEU A 204 -19.67 7.43 -13.10
C LEU A 204 -18.76 6.25 -12.76
N LEU A 205 -18.93 5.67 -11.56
CA LEU A 205 -18.17 4.49 -11.14
C LEU A 205 -18.34 3.34 -12.13
N GLY A 206 -17.25 2.63 -12.42
CA GLY A 206 -17.19 1.60 -13.46
C GLY A 206 -16.88 2.13 -14.87
N PHE A 207 -16.79 3.45 -15.05
CA PHE A 207 -16.41 4.09 -16.31
C PHE A 207 -15.13 4.92 -16.13
N GLU A 208 -14.34 5.04 -17.19
CA GLU A 208 -13.13 5.84 -17.24
C GLU A 208 -13.18 6.87 -18.37
N VAL A 209 -12.47 7.99 -18.17
CA VAL A 209 -12.36 9.03 -19.19
C VAL A 209 -11.37 8.59 -20.25
N LYS A 210 -11.82 8.48 -21.49
CA LYS A 210 -10.99 8.28 -22.67
C LYS A 210 -10.95 9.56 -23.49
N SER A 211 -9.75 9.97 -23.90
CA SER A 211 -9.54 11.11 -24.78
C SER A 211 -9.20 10.65 -26.20
N GLN A 212 -9.85 11.23 -27.20
CA GLN A 212 -9.54 10.99 -28.61
C GLN A 212 -9.36 12.32 -29.35
N GLN A 213 -8.29 12.45 -30.12
CA GLN A 213 -8.15 13.57 -31.07
C GLN A 213 -8.88 13.21 -32.36
N ALA A 214 -9.85 14.04 -32.74
CA ALA A 214 -10.50 13.91 -34.04
C ALA A 214 -9.57 14.48 -35.13
N PRO A 215 -9.50 13.86 -36.31
CA PRO A 215 -8.66 14.36 -37.40
C PRO A 215 -9.09 15.77 -37.80
N GLY A 216 -8.14 16.71 -37.80
CA GLY A 216 -8.39 18.12 -38.10
C GLY A 216 -8.94 18.94 -36.92
N GLN A 217 -8.93 18.40 -35.70
CA GLN A 217 -9.25 19.15 -34.48
C GLN A 217 -8.06 19.20 -33.52
N CYS A 218 -7.77 20.39 -33.00
CA CYS A 218 -6.71 20.65 -32.02
C CYS A 218 -7.07 20.07 -30.65
N CYS A 219 -8.31 20.26 -30.21
CA CYS A 219 -8.76 19.85 -28.88
C CYS A 219 -9.23 18.39 -28.83
N PRO A 220 -8.85 17.63 -27.79
CA PRO A 220 -9.31 16.26 -27.62
C PRO A 220 -10.79 16.23 -27.21
N VAL A 221 -11.52 15.26 -27.74
CA VAL A 221 -12.87 14.92 -27.31
C VAL A 221 -12.78 13.88 -26.20
N TYR A 222 -13.41 14.17 -25.07
CA TYR A 222 -13.49 13.25 -23.93
C TYR A 222 -14.79 12.45 -23.96
N SER A 223 -14.70 11.15 -23.70
CA SER A 223 -15.87 10.26 -23.55
C SER A 223 -15.66 9.29 -22.38
N CYS A 224 -16.75 8.91 -21.72
CA CYS A 224 -16.70 7.90 -20.66
C CYS A 224 -16.89 6.52 -21.27
N VAL A 225 -15.92 5.63 -21.07
CA VAL A 225 -15.95 4.25 -21.59
C VAL A 225 -16.00 3.24 -20.42
N PRO A 226 -16.68 2.09 -20.57
CA PRO A 226 -16.76 1.09 -19.50
C PRO A 226 -15.40 0.46 -19.20
N LYS A 227 -15.09 0.26 -17.92
CA LYS A 227 -13.83 -0.35 -17.44
C LYS A 227 -13.85 -1.89 -17.43
N GLY A 228 -15.00 -2.51 -17.71
CA GLY A 228 -15.16 -3.97 -17.61
C GLY A 228 -15.12 -4.48 -16.18
N VAL A 229 -15.74 -3.76 -15.25
CA VAL A 229 -15.79 -4.07 -13.81
C VAL A 229 -17.23 -4.15 -13.33
N CYS A 230 -17.47 -4.80 -12.20
CA CYS A 230 -18.77 -4.72 -11.52
C CYS A 230 -18.78 -3.56 -10.52
N VAL A 231 -19.94 -2.94 -10.33
CA VAL A 231 -20.12 -1.88 -9.34
C VAL A 231 -21.17 -2.30 -8.31
N HIS A 232 -20.79 -2.29 -7.03
CA HIS A 232 -21.70 -2.57 -5.92
C HIS A 232 -21.44 -1.62 -4.75
N ARG A 233 -22.49 -0.98 -4.22
CA ARG A 233 -22.42 -0.07 -3.04
C ARG A 233 -21.26 0.95 -3.10
N ASN A 234 -21.11 1.62 -4.24
CA ASN A 234 -20.03 2.59 -4.52
C ASN A 234 -18.60 2.03 -4.54
N ALA A 235 -18.41 0.72 -4.70
CA ALA A 235 -17.11 0.10 -4.90
C ALA A 235 -17.04 -0.61 -6.25
N GLU A 236 -15.84 -0.60 -6.85
CA GLU A 236 -15.53 -1.31 -8.10
C GLU A 236 -14.86 -2.65 -7.79
N TYR A 237 -15.29 -3.69 -8.50
CA TYR A 237 -14.82 -5.06 -8.34
C TYR A 237 -14.29 -5.58 -9.67
N GLN A 238 -13.06 -6.09 -9.64
CA GLN A 238 -12.43 -6.72 -10.81
C GLN A 238 -13.15 -8.03 -11.15
N PRO A 239 -13.14 -8.46 -12.42
CA PRO A 239 -13.63 -9.79 -12.81
C PRO A 239 -12.99 -10.87 -11.94
N SER A 240 -13.77 -11.88 -11.56
CA SER A 240 -13.43 -12.98 -10.64
C SER A 240 -13.20 -12.58 -9.16
N SER A 241 -13.28 -11.29 -8.81
CA SER A 241 -13.12 -10.88 -7.41
C SER A 241 -14.38 -11.12 -6.58
N PRO A 242 -14.25 -11.49 -5.29
CA PRO A 242 -15.37 -11.61 -4.38
C PRO A 242 -15.97 -10.24 -4.10
N VAL A 243 -17.28 -10.13 -4.24
CA VAL A 243 -18.05 -8.91 -3.98
C VAL A 243 -18.58 -8.97 -2.56
N HIS A 244 -18.43 -7.88 -1.81
CA HIS A 244 -18.93 -7.81 -0.45
C HIS A 244 -20.48 -7.85 -0.46
N SER A 245 -21.04 -9.02 -0.16
CA SER A 245 -22.48 -9.26 -0.05
C SER A 245 -22.89 -9.57 1.39
N SER A 246 -24.13 -10.02 1.59
CA SER A 246 -24.58 -10.59 2.85
C SER A 246 -23.74 -11.81 3.23
N LYS A 247 -23.63 -12.13 4.52
CA LYS A 247 -22.93 -13.33 5.02
C LYS A 247 -23.50 -14.66 4.50
N CYS A 248 -24.63 -14.64 3.78
CA CYS A 248 -25.33 -15.81 3.25
C CYS A 248 -25.22 -16.01 1.74
N GLN A 249 -24.54 -15.09 1.06
CA GLN A 249 -24.38 -15.15 -0.39
C GLN A 249 -22.91 -14.94 -0.73
N ASP A 250 -22.37 -15.89 -1.46
CA ASP A 250 -21.07 -15.74 -2.09
C ASP A 250 -21.29 -15.11 -3.46
N CYS A 251 -20.92 -13.85 -3.58
CA CYS A 251 -21.07 -13.08 -4.81
C CYS A 251 -19.71 -12.86 -5.45
N VAL A 252 -19.64 -13.04 -6.77
CA VAL A 252 -18.44 -12.85 -7.57
C VAL A 252 -18.76 -11.95 -8.76
N CYS A 253 -17.85 -11.04 -9.06
CA CYS A 253 -17.95 -10.25 -10.29
C CYS A 253 -17.61 -11.11 -11.50
N THR A 254 -18.51 -11.22 -12.47
CA THR A 254 -18.28 -12.00 -13.69
C THR A 254 -17.58 -11.17 -14.78
N ASP A 255 -17.27 -11.80 -15.89
CA ASP A 255 -16.82 -11.17 -17.14
C ASP A 255 -17.98 -10.90 -18.12
N ILE A 256 -19.22 -11.22 -17.72
CA ILE A 256 -20.42 -11.04 -18.52
C ILE A 256 -20.88 -9.59 -18.39
N VAL A 257 -20.97 -8.88 -19.52
CA VAL A 257 -21.43 -7.49 -19.58
C VAL A 257 -22.95 -7.44 -19.63
N ASP A 258 -23.54 -6.61 -18.76
CA ASP A 258 -24.95 -6.27 -18.80
C ASP A 258 -25.22 -5.21 -19.87
N ASN A 259 -26.11 -5.49 -20.82
CA ASN A 259 -26.37 -4.60 -21.95
C ASN A 259 -27.04 -3.27 -21.53
N SER A 260 -27.72 -3.21 -20.38
CA SER A 260 -28.38 -2.00 -19.89
C SER A 260 -27.41 -1.09 -19.13
N THR A 261 -26.52 -1.65 -18.32
CA THR A 261 -25.58 -0.87 -17.49
C THR A 261 -24.19 -0.71 -18.13
N GLN A 262 -23.88 -1.52 -19.16
CA GLN A 262 -22.56 -1.61 -19.81
C GLN A 262 -21.43 -2.04 -18.84
N LEU A 263 -21.78 -2.52 -17.64
CA LEU A 263 -20.87 -3.00 -16.60
C LEU A 263 -21.02 -4.51 -16.44
N ASN A 264 -20.07 -5.13 -15.74
CA ASN A 264 -20.11 -6.57 -15.54
C ASN A 264 -21.18 -6.97 -14.50
N VAL A 265 -21.78 -8.15 -14.71
CA VAL A 265 -22.83 -8.71 -13.85
C VAL A 265 -22.22 -9.35 -12.61
N ILE A 266 -22.84 -9.11 -11.45
CA ILE A 266 -22.51 -9.80 -10.20
C ILE A 266 -23.38 -11.06 -10.10
N SER A 267 -22.73 -12.21 -9.98
CA SER A 267 -23.43 -13.49 -9.78
C SER A 267 -23.27 -13.94 -8.34
N CYS A 268 -24.39 -14.32 -7.70
CA CYS A 268 -24.42 -14.71 -6.30
C CYS A 268 -24.98 -16.12 -6.13
N THR A 269 -24.32 -16.94 -5.32
CA THR A 269 -24.80 -18.25 -4.91
C THR A 269 -25.02 -18.28 -3.40
N HIS A 270 -25.98 -19.10 -2.95
CA HIS A 270 -26.22 -19.27 -1.52
C HIS A 270 -25.15 -20.16 -0.88
N VAL A 271 -24.64 -19.75 0.28
CA VAL A 271 -23.67 -20.53 1.04
C VAL A 271 -24.33 -21.84 1.50
N PRO A 272 -23.80 -23.02 1.14
CA PRO A 272 -24.38 -24.30 1.55
C PRO A 272 -24.12 -24.55 3.05
N CYS A 273 -25.18 -24.54 3.85
CA CYS A 273 -25.10 -24.83 5.28
C CYS A 273 -25.14 -26.34 5.58
N LYS A 274 -24.41 -26.76 6.62
CA LYS A 274 -24.50 -28.11 7.17
C LYS A 274 -25.86 -28.28 7.87
N THR A 275 -26.67 -29.23 7.43
CA THR A 275 -28.04 -29.48 7.94
C THR A 275 -28.10 -30.43 9.13
N SER A 276 -27.01 -31.12 9.45
CA SER A 276 -26.96 -32.09 10.56
C SER A 276 -25.67 -31.97 11.39
N CYS A 277 -25.80 -32.19 12.69
CA CYS A 277 -24.70 -32.22 13.65
C CYS A 277 -24.38 -33.67 14.05
N SER A 278 -23.16 -33.90 14.56
CA SER A 278 -22.76 -35.19 15.12
C SER A 278 -23.61 -35.54 16.35
N SER A 279 -23.73 -36.84 16.65
CA SER A 279 -24.50 -37.33 17.80
C SER A 279 -24.11 -36.63 19.10
N GLY A 280 -25.10 -36.12 19.84
CA GLY A 280 -24.90 -35.32 21.07
C GLY A 280 -24.77 -33.81 20.86
N PHE A 281 -24.83 -33.34 19.61
CA PHE A 281 -24.84 -31.92 19.23
C PHE A 281 -26.09 -31.58 18.43
N GLU A 282 -26.63 -30.38 18.65
CA GLU A 282 -27.78 -29.84 17.91
C GLU A 282 -27.40 -28.52 17.24
N LEU A 283 -28.11 -28.20 16.15
CA LEU A 283 -27.88 -26.98 15.40
C LEU A 283 -28.54 -25.81 16.14
N VAL A 284 -27.74 -24.81 16.50
CA VAL A 284 -28.20 -23.59 17.16
C VAL A 284 -27.99 -22.39 16.23
N GLU A 285 -29.06 -21.63 16.01
CA GLU A 285 -29.00 -20.40 15.24
C GLU A 285 -28.24 -19.33 16.02
N VAL A 286 -27.24 -18.72 15.38
CA VAL A 286 -26.43 -17.66 15.98
C VAL A 286 -26.83 -16.34 15.33
N PRO A 287 -27.27 -15.33 16.10
CA PRO A 287 -27.64 -14.03 15.56
C PRO A 287 -26.49 -13.40 14.77
N GLY A 288 -26.75 -13.09 13.49
CA GLY A 288 -25.78 -12.44 12.61
C GLY A 288 -24.80 -13.38 11.89
N GLU A 289 -24.99 -14.70 11.95
CA GLU A 289 -24.29 -15.70 11.12
C GLU A 289 -25.27 -16.35 10.14
N CYS A 290 -24.78 -16.80 8.97
CA CYS A 290 -25.66 -17.41 7.98
C CYS A 290 -26.08 -18.83 8.33
N CYS A 291 -25.12 -19.64 8.78
CA CYS A 291 -25.35 -21.03 9.13
C CYS A 291 -25.36 -21.18 10.66
N GLY A 292 -26.24 -22.06 11.16
CA GLY A 292 -26.23 -22.44 12.56
C GLY A 292 -24.92 -23.14 12.96
N LYS A 293 -24.58 -23.08 14.25
CA LYS A 293 -23.41 -23.78 14.81
C LYS A 293 -23.88 -25.00 15.59
N CYS A 294 -23.15 -26.10 15.47
CA CYS A 294 -23.40 -27.29 16.28
C CYS A 294 -22.97 -27.04 17.71
N GLN A 295 -23.93 -26.95 18.63
CA GLN A 295 -23.67 -26.82 20.06
C GLN A 295 -23.94 -28.16 20.75
N GLN A 296 -23.08 -28.52 21.70
CA GLN A 296 -23.26 -29.75 22.46
C GLN A 296 -24.48 -29.61 23.38
N THR A 297 -25.46 -30.51 23.21
CA THR A 297 -26.68 -30.56 24.04
C THR A 297 -26.68 -31.76 25.00
N HIS A 298 -25.88 -32.78 24.73
CA HIS A 298 -25.81 -34.01 25.52
C HIS A 298 -24.37 -34.32 25.97
N CYS A 299 -24.22 -34.96 27.13
CA CYS A 299 -22.92 -35.49 27.56
C CYS A 299 -22.60 -36.74 26.74
N ILE A 300 -21.36 -36.82 26.25
CA ILE A 300 -20.86 -37.97 25.48
C ILE A 300 -19.82 -38.66 26.35
N ILE A 301 -20.09 -39.91 26.75
CA ILE A 301 -19.19 -40.71 27.59
C ILE A 301 -18.61 -41.84 26.74
N GLU A 302 -17.29 -41.83 26.61
CA GLU A 302 -16.55 -42.88 25.91
C GLU A 302 -16.44 -44.11 26.81
N ARG A 303 -16.85 -45.28 26.30
CA ARG A 303 -16.73 -46.57 27.00
C ARG A 303 -15.80 -47.50 26.21
N PRO A 304 -14.83 -48.15 26.86
CA PRO A 304 -13.92 -49.05 26.16
C PRO A 304 -14.69 -50.23 25.57
N ASN A 305 -14.51 -50.46 24.26
CA ASN A 305 -15.14 -51.55 23.48
C ASN A 305 -16.69 -51.52 23.42
N GLN A 306 -17.32 -50.37 23.68
CA GLN A 306 -18.77 -50.19 23.63
C GLN A 306 -19.14 -48.88 22.91
N PRO A 307 -20.36 -48.75 22.35
CA PRO A 307 -20.80 -47.49 21.78
C PRO A 307 -20.83 -46.37 22.83
N TYR A 308 -20.53 -45.15 22.39
CA TYR A 308 -20.62 -43.93 23.20
C TYR A 308 -21.99 -43.84 23.88
N LEU A 309 -21.99 -43.50 25.17
CA LEU A 309 -23.22 -43.24 25.90
C LEU A 309 -23.56 -41.74 25.79
N ILE A 310 -24.79 -41.44 25.38
CA ILE A 310 -25.29 -40.07 25.22
C ILE A 310 -26.36 -39.83 26.28
N LEU A 311 -26.05 -38.97 27.25
CA LEU A 311 -26.95 -38.67 28.37
C LEU A 311 -27.44 -37.22 28.29
N LYS A 312 -28.71 -36.99 28.62
CA LYS A 312 -29.24 -35.62 28.79
C LYS A 312 -28.83 -35.07 30.16
N PRO A 313 -28.78 -33.74 30.30
CA PRO A 313 -28.52 -33.13 31.60
C PRO A 313 -29.57 -33.55 32.65
N GLY A 314 -29.10 -34.14 33.75
CA GLY A 314 -29.93 -34.69 34.83
C GLY A 314 -30.06 -36.22 34.78
N ASP A 315 -29.69 -36.86 33.67
CA ASP A 315 -29.75 -38.31 33.54
C ASP A 315 -28.63 -39.00 34.35
N ILE A 316 -29.00 -40.12 34.98
CA ILE A 316 -28.08 -41.05 35.66
C ILE A 316 -28.39 -42.44 35.14
N GLU A 317 -27.38 -43.13 34.61
CA GLU A 317 -27.49 -44.51 34.14
C GLU A 317 -26.50 -45.42 34.85
N GLU A 318 -26.95 -46.61 35.25
CA GLU A 318 -26.13 -47.67 35.84
C GLU A 318 -25.44 -48.50 34.73
N ASN A 319 -24.19 -48.91 34.96
CA ASN A 319 -23.53 -49.82 34.03
C ASN A 319 -24.15 -51.23 34.10
N PRO A 320 -24.67 -51.79 32.99
CA PRO A 320 -25.30 -53.10 32.99
C PRO A 320 -24.39 -54.27 33.40
N SER A 321 -23.07 -54.12 33.23
CA SER A 321 -22.07 -55.15 33.56
C SER A 321 -21.46 -54.98 34.96
N ASP A 322 -21.51 -53.77 35.52
CA ASP A 322 -20.96 -53.44 36.83
C ASP A 322 -21.90 -52.51 37.60
N LYS A 323 -22.67 -53.09 38.52
CA LYS A 323 -23.67 -52.38 39.34
C LYS A 323 -23.09 -51.34 40.30
N CYS A 324 -21.76 -51.27 40.41
CA CYS A 324 -21.08 -50.28 41.22
C CYS A 324 -20.74 -49.00 40.44
N THR A 325 -20.78 -49.02 39.11
CA THR A 325 -20.40 -47.89 38.24
C THR A 325 -21.65 -47.18 37.70
N PHE A 326 -21.74 -45.87 37.93
CA PHE A 326 -22.83 -45.03 37.43
C PHE A 326 -22.27 -43.89 36.57
N TYR A 327 -22.97 -43.61 35.47
CA TYR A 327 -22.71 -42.51 34.57
C TYR A 327 -23.74 -41.42 34.81
N SER A 328 -23.29 -40.18 35.04
CA SER A 328 -24.22 -39.06 35.19
C SER A 328 -23.81 -37.88 34.31
N CYS A 329 -24.81 -37.13 33.85
CA CYS A 329 -24.61 -35.89 33.10
C CYS A 329 -25.25 -34.73 33.85
N MET A 330 -24.49 -33.67 34.12
CA MET A 330 -25.00 -32.46 34.75
C MET A 330 -24.66 -31.23 33.90
N LYS A 331 -25.51 -30.20 33.96
CA LYS A 331 -25.25 -28.90 33.32
C LYS A 331 -24.97 -27.85 34.38
N ILE A 332 -23.73 -27.42 34.50
CA ILE A 332 -23.30 -26.39 35.47
C ILE A 332 -22.83 -25.15 34.68
N LYS A 333 -23.43 -23.98 34.96
CA LYS A 333 -23.06 -22.69 34.31
C LYS A 333 -22.93 -22.79 32.77
N ASN A 334 -23.88 -23.49 32.14
CA ASN A 334 -23.94 -23.73 30.69
C ASN A 334 -22.87 -24.67 30.10
N GLN A 335 -22.10 -25.36 30.93
CA GLN A 335 -21.18 -26.42 30.54
C GLN A 335 -21.75 -27.79 30.91
N LEU A 336 -21.63 -28.75 29.98
CA LEU A 336 -22.02 -30.15 30.21
C LEU A 336 -20.85 -30.89 30.85
N ILE A 337 -21.10 -31.50 32.01
CA ILE A 337 -20.10 -32.25 32.77
C ILE A 337 -20.62 -33.67 32.92
N SER A 338 -19.94 -34.61 32.26
CA SER A 338 -20.10 -36.03 32.50
C SER A 338 -19.24 -36.47 33.68
N SER A 339 -19.79 -37.25 34.59
CA SER A 339 -19.04 -37.89 35.66
C SER A 339 -19.30 -39.39 35.69
N ILE A 340 -18.27 -40.12 36.11
CA ILE A 340 -18.32 -41.55 36.38
C ILE A 340 -18.12 -41.71 37.88
N SER A 341 -19.10 -42.30 38.57
CA SER A 341 -19.04 -42.55 40.00
C SER A 341 -19.03 -44.06 40.27
N ASN A 342 -18.01 -44.51 40.99
CA ASN A 342 -17.86 -45.92 41.38
C ASN A 342 -18.05 -46.06 42.88
N ILE A 343 -19.00 -46.91 43.28
CA ILE A 343 -19.20 -47.26 44.68
C ILE A 343 -18.09 -48.21 45.11
N THR A 344 -17.31 -47.83 46.13
CA THR A 344 -16.30 -48.71 46.73
C THR A 344 -16.92 -49.45 47.91
N CYS A 345 -16.83 -50.78 47.93
CA CYS A 345 -17.38 -51.59 49.00
C CYS A 345 -16.35 -51.83 50.12
N PRO A 346 -16.78 -51.86 51.40
CA PRO A 346 -15.94 -52.32 52.50
C PRO A 346 -15.50 -53.78 52.30
N ASP A 347 -14.35 -54.14 52.89
CA ASP A 347 -13.85 -55.52 52.88
C ASP A 347 -14.90 -56.48 53.49
N PHE A 348 -15.30 -57.50 52.73
CA PHE A 348 -16.34 -58.44 53.10
C PHE A 348 -15.75 -59.82 53.37
N ASP A 349 -15.84 -60.29 54.61
CA ASP A 349 -15.43 -61.63 55.01
C ASP A 349 -16.66 -62.57 55.14
N PRO A 350 -16.83 -63.55 54.24
CA PRO A 350 -17.95 -64.49 54.26
C PRO A 350 -17.95 -65.42 55.49
N SER A 351 -16.83 -65.57 56.20
CA SER A 351 -16.67 -66.55 57.28
C SER A 351 -17.41 -66.20 58.57
N VAL A 352 -17.71 -64.91 58.77
CA VAL A 352 -18.40 -64.36 59.96
C VAL A 352 -19.93 -64.42 59.81
N CYS A 353 -20.40 -64.72 58.60
CA CYS A 353 -21.81 -64.77 58.23
C CYS A 353 -22.45 -66.13 58.56
N ILE A 354 -23.75 -66.12 58.85
CA ILE A 354 -24.55 -67.36 58.83
C ILE A 354 -24.62 -67.87 57.37
N PRO A 355 -24.43 -69.19 57.10
CA PRO A 355 -24.63 -69.78 55.77
C PRO A 355 -26.01 -69.41 55.21
N ASP A 356 -26.09 -69.07 53.93
CA ASP A 356 -27.30 -68.61 53.21
C ASP A 356 -27.89 -67.24 53.62
N SER A 357 -27.17 -66.44 54.44
CA SER A 357 -27.60 -65.07 54.80
C SER A 357 -26.95 -63.95 53.95
N ILE A 358 -26.07 -64.30 53.00
CA ILE A 358 -25.35 -63.33 52.18
C ILE A 358 -26.30 -62.76 51.13
N THR A 359 -26.54 -61.46 51.19
CA THR A 359 -27.40 -60.72 50.26
C THR A 359 -26.65 -59.50 49.73
N TYR A 360 -27.13 -58.92 48.63
CA TYR A 360 -26.64 -57.63 48.16
C TYR A 360 -27.42 -56.51 48.85
N MET A 361 -26.74 -55.40 49.11
CA MET A 361 -27.42 -54.16 49.49
C MET A 361 -28.47 -53.76 48.44
N PRO A 362 -29.46 -52.92 48.79
CA PRO A 362 -30.54 -52.52 47.88
C PRO A 362 -30.06 -51.89 46.55
N ASN A 363 -28.84 -51.33 46.53
CA ASN A 363 -28.19 -50.77 45.35
C ASN A 363 -27.44 -51.81 44.49
N GLY A 364 -27.50 -53.10 44.84
CA GLY A 364 -26.96 -54.22 44.03
C GLY A 364 -25.44 -54.35 43.96
N CYS A 365 -24.68 -53.38 44.49
CA CYS A 365 -23.22 -53.30 44.37
C CYS A 365 -22.46 -54.06 45.47
N CYS A 366 -22.78 -53.83 46.76
CA CYS A 366 -22.02 -54.40 47.88
C CYS A 366 -22.74 -55.58 48.56
N LYS A 367 -21.96 -56.53 49.10
CA LYS A 367 -22.47 -57.71 49.82
C LYS A 367 -22.64 -57.43 51.32
N THR A 368 -23.65 -58.02 51.94
CA THR A 368 -23.98 -57.93 53.38
C THR A 368 -24.54 -59.26 53.91
N CYS A 369 -24.54 -59.49 55.24
CA CYS A 369 -25.02 -60.75 55.85
C CYS A 369 -25.44 -60.61 57.33
N ILE A 370 -26.05 -61.66 57.90
CA ILE A 370 -26.39 -61.72 59.34
C ILE A 370 -25.22 -62.37 60.12
N PRO A 371 -24.66 -61.70 61.14
CA PRO A 371 -23.53 -62.22 61.93
C PRO A 371 -23.95 -63.25 62.98
N ARG A 372 -23.06 -64.23 63.25
CA ARG A 372 -23.36 -65.47 64.01
C ARG A 372 -23.57 -65.34 65.54
N ASN A 373 -23.32 -64.21 66.21
CA ASN A 373 -23.38 -64.14 67.68
C ASN A 373 -24.04 -62.87 68.23
N TYR A 374 -25.23 -63.01 68.84
CA TYR A 374 -25.78 -62.07 69.83
C TYR A 374 -26.56 -62.86 70.91
N THR A 375 -25.99 -63.00 72.10
CA THR A 375 -26.67 -63.45 73.32
C THR A 375 -27.13 -62.23 74.14
N ARG A 376 -28.36 -62.27 74.66
CA ARG A 376 -28.94 -61.19 75.50
C ARG A 376 -28.13 -61.04 76.79
N VAL A 377 -27.43 -59.93 76.96
CA VAL A 377 -26.72 -59.59 78.20
C VAL A 377 -27.76 -59.28 79.29
N PRO A 378 -27.76 -59.97 80.46
CA PRO A 378 -28.66 -59.64 81.57
C PRO A 378 -28.34 -58.24 82.13
N CYS A 379 -29.36 -57.55 82.66
CA CYS A 379 -29.18 -56.23 83.29
C CYS A 379 -28.10 -56.30 84.37
N SER A 380 -26.98 -55.64 84.14
CA SER A 380 -25.85 -55.61 85.06
C SER A 380 -25.09 -54.29 84.95
N THR A 381 -24.24 -54.03 85.94
CA THR A 381 -23.33 -52.88 85.95
C THR A 381 -22.18 -53.12 84.98
N ILE A 382 -21.97 -52.19 84.06
CA ILE A 382 -20.81 -52.19 83.18
C ILE A 382 -19.88 -51.06 83.64
N PRO A 383 -18.60 -51.35 83.99
CA PRO A 383 -17.65 -50.33 84.39
C PRO A 383 -17.16 -49.53 83.18
N VAL A 384 -17.21 -48.21 83.26
CA VAL A 384 -16.73 -47.27 82.24
C VAL A 384 -15.86 -46.23 82.89
N LEU A 385 -14.69 -46.01 82.29
CA LEU A 385 -13.86 -44.88 82.64
C LEU A 385 -14.52 -43.61 82.14
N LYS A 386 -14.88 -42.71 83.06
CA LYS A 386 -15.48 -41.42 82.74
C LYS A 386 -14.66 -40.31 83.37
N GLU A 387 -14.45 -39.25 82.60
CA GLU A 387 -13.82 -38.04 83.11
C GLU A 387 -14.86 -37.22 83.87
N ILE A 388 -14.61 -37.00 85.17
CA ILE A 388 -15.39 -36.08 85.98
C ILE A 388 -14.70 -34.73 85.90
N SER A 389 -15.46 -33.71 85.47
CA SER A 389 -15.01 -32.32 85.40
C SER A 389 -15.89 -31.44 86.27
N HIS A 390 -15.27 -30.74 87.21
CA HIS A 390 -15.95 -29.75 88.05
C HIS A 390 -15.04 -28.55 88.29
N ASN A 391 -15.55 -27.33 88.08
CA ASN A 391 -14.80 -26.07 88.17
C ASN A 391 -13.44 -26.06 87.43
N GLY A 392 -13.35 -26.73 86.28
CA GLY A 392 -12.16 -26.75 85.45
C GLY A 392 -11.05 -27.72 85.89
N CYS A 393 -11.24 -28.45 86.99
CA CYS A 393 -10.38 -29.56 87.41
C CYS A 393 -10.98 -30.88 86.92
N THR A 394 -10.14 -31.84 86.50
CA THR A 394 -10.62 -33.11 85.96
C THR A 394 -9.92 -34.33 86.54
N LYS A 395 -10.60 -35.46 86.53
CA LYS A 395 -10.02 -36.77 86.82
C LYS A 395 -10.81 -37.89 86.19
N ASN A 396 -10.11 -38.90 85.70
CA ASN A 396 -10.73 -40.11 85.20
C ASN A 396 -11.08 -41.05 86.35
N VAL A 397 -12.35 -41.43 86.44
CA VAL A 397 -12.84 -42.35 87.46
C VAL A 397 -13.66 -43.46 86.80
N THR A 398 -13.49 -44.69 87.26
CA THR A 398 -14.28 -45.83 86.76
C THR A 398 -15.65 -45.81 87.42
N MET A 399 -16.68 -45.54 86.62
CA MET A 399 -18.06 -45.48 87.04
C MET A 399 -18.87 -46.60 86.38
N ASN A 400 -19.80 -47.20 87.12
CA ASN A 400 -20.68 -48.21 86.54
C ASN A 400 -21.91 -47.57 85.89
N TYR A 401 -22.35 -48.12 84.76
CA TYR A 401 -23.65 -47.83 84.15
C TYR A 401 -24.50 -49.10 84.04
N CYS A 402 -25.82 -48.95 84.16
CA CYS A 402 -26.74 -50.06 83.98
C CYS A 402 -26.99 -50.33 82.50
N SER A 403 -26.72 -51.56 82.06
CA SER A 403 -27.02 -51.98 80.70
C SER A 403 -27.30 -53.47 80.65
N GLY A 404 -28.25 -53.83 79.79
CA GLY A 404 -28.68 -55.20 79.58
C GLY A 404 -30.15 -55.26 79.16
N SER A 405 -30.65 -56.49 79.01
CA SER A 405 -32.00 -56.76 78.56
C SER A 405 -32.93 -57.03 79.74
N CYS A 406 -34.05 -56.33 79.81
CA CYS A 406 -35.14 -56.55 80.77
C CYS A 406 -36.42 -57.00 80.06
N GLY A 407 -37.30 -57.71 80.77
CA GLY A 407 -38.49 -58.34 80.19
C GLY A 407 -39.68 -57.38 80.11
N THR A 408 -40.40 -57.39 78.99
CA THR A 408 -41.68 -56.70 78.83
C THR A 408 -42.74 -57.71 78.38
N SER A 409 -43.92 -57.70 78.99
CA SER A 409 -45.02 -58.62 78.69
C SER A 409 -46.37 -57.92 78.71
N ALA A 410 -47.31 -58.39 77.90
CA ALA A 410 -48.70 -57.97 77.92
C ALA A 410 -49.58 -59.22 77.97
N MET A 411 -50.45 -59.34 78.97
CA MET A 411 -51.31 -60.51 79.16
C MET A 411 -52.73 -60.08 79.49
N TYR A 412 -53.74 -60.79 79.02
CA TYR A 412 -55.13 -60.51 79.38
C TYR A 412 -55.37 -60.87 80.84
N SER A 413 -55.76 -59.89 81.67
CA SER A 413 -56.16 -60.12 83.06
C SER A 413 -57.68 -60.13 83.15
N ALA A 414 -58.22 -61.28 83.56
CA ALA A 414 -59.66 -61.46 83.75
C ALA A 414 -60.22 -60.59 84.90
N GLU A 415 -59.37 -60.20 85.86
CA GLU A 415 -59.75 -59.38 87.03
C GLU A 415 -60.07 -57.94 86.65
N VAL A 416 -59.32 -57.38 85.68
CA VAL A 416 -59.57 -56.02 85.14
C VAL A 416 -60.25 -56.04 83.76
N GLN A 417 -60.61 -57.24 83.25
CA GLN A 417 -61.20 -57.48 81.93
C GLN A 417 -60.49 -56.77 80.77
N ALA A 418 -59.17 -56.58 80.90
CA ALA A 418 -58.34 -55.84 79.97
C ALA A 418 -56.94 -56.46 79.88
N LEU A 419 -56.16 -56.01 78.89
CA LEU A 419 -54.74 -56.36 78.80
C LEU A 419 -53.95 -55.64 79.89
N ASP A 420 -53.32 -56.42 80.77
CA ASP A 420 -52.37 -55.96 81.77
C ASP A 420 -50.97 -55.91 81.15
N HIS A 421 -50.34 -54.73 81.22
CA HIS A 421 -49.06 -54.45 80.58
C HIS A 421 -47.98 -54.28 81.65
N ARG A 422 -46.95 -55.13 81.59
CA ARG A 422 -45.78 -55.05 82.47
C ARG A 422 -44.54 -54.73 81.64
N CYS A 423 -43.99 -53.54 81.81
CA CYS A 423 -42.71 -53.15 81.22
C CYS A 423 -41.64 -53.06 82.30
N SER A 424 -40.51 -53.75 82.16
CA SER A 424 -39.35 -53.54 83.03
C SER A 424 -38.16 -52.95 82.27
N CYS A 425 -37.46 -52.00 82.89
CA CYS A 425 -36.25 -51.37 82.36
C CYS A 425 -35.06 -51.63 83.29
N CYS A 426 -33.86 -51.72 82.73
CA CYS A 426 -32.63 -51.87 83.49
C CYS A 426 -32.29 -50.53 84.16
N LYS A 427 -32.39 -50.47 85.49
CA LYS A 427 -32.18 -49.26 86.28
C LYS A 427 -31.28 -49.53 87.48
N GLU A 428 -30.74 -48.46 88.04
CA GLU A 428 -29.96 -48.48 89.27
C GLU A 428 -30.80 -49.00 90.44
N GLU A 429 -30.27 -50.02 91.14
CA GLU A 429 -30.88 -50.58 92.35
C GLU A 429 -30.31 -49.91 93.59
N LYS A 430 -28.99 -49.78 93.63
CA LYS A 430 -28.26 -49.20 94.76
C LYS A 430 -27.16 -48.28 94.25
N THR A 431 -27.07 -47.12 94.87
CA THR A 431 -26.07 -46.10 94.58
C THR A 431 -25.36 -45.68 95.85
N THR A 432 -24.08 -45.34 95.74
CA THR A 432 -23.27 -44.77 96.82
C THR A 432 -22.62 -43.47 96.39
N GLU A 433 -22.36 -42.59 97.35
CA GLU A 433 -21.64 -41.34 97.10
C GLU A 433 -20.14 -41.58 97.34
N GLN A 434 -19.32 -41.34 96.32
CA GLN A 434 -17.87 -41.53 96.37
C GLN A 434 -17.16 -40.18 96.21
N GLU A 435 -16.13 -39.95 97.03
CA GLU A 435 -15.28 -38.77 96.91
C GLU A 435 -14.05 -39.05 96.05
N VAL A 436 -13.70 -38.08 95.21
CA VAL A 436 -12.50 -38.09 94.38
C VAL A 436 -11.80 -36.74 94.46
N VAL A 437 -10.48 -36.76 94.55
CA VAL A 437 -9.65 -35.55 94.46
C VAL A 437 -9.31 -35.31 92.99
N LEU A 438 -9.95 -34.30 92.39
CA LEU A 438 -9.74 -33.83 91.01
C LEU A 438 -8.40 -33.09 90.88
N GLU A 439 -7.78 -33.19 89.71
CA GLU A 439 -6.51 -32.53 89.41
C GLU A 439 -6.78 -31.20 88.69
N CYS A 440 -6.36 -30.10 89.30
CA CYS A 440 -6.53 -28.77 88.76
C CYS A 440 -5.29 -28.34 87.94
N PRO A 441 -5.43 -27.48 86.93
CA PRO A 441 -4.31 -27.02 86.10
C PRO A 441 -3.19 -26.31 86.88
N ASP A 442 -3.48 -25.80 88.08
CA ASP A 442 -2.54 -25.13 88.98
C ASP A 442 -1.75 -26.11 89.89
N GLY A 443 -1.99 -27.41 89.76
CA GLY A 443 -1.35 -28.47 90.54
C GLY A 443 -1.98 -28.70 91.93
N SER A 444 -3.06 -27.99 92.26
CA SER A 444 -3.83 -28.24 93.47
C SER A 444 -4.83 -29.41 93.29
N GLY A 445 -5.19 -30.06 94.40
CA GLY A 445 -6.20 -31.13 94.42
C GLY A 445 -7.53 -30.62 94.96
N LEU A 446 -8.63 -30.80 94.22
CA LEU A 446 -9.99 -30.40 94.62
C LEU A 446 -10.87 -31.63 94.90
N THR A 447 -11.32 -31.82 96.14
CA THR A 447 -12.23 -32.93 96.49
C THR A 447 -13.65 -32.68 95.97
N HIS A 448 -14.22 -33.65 95.26
CA HIS A 448 -15.58 -33.63 94.74
C HIS A 448 -16.27 -34.99 94.95
N SER A 449 -17.56 -34.98 95.31
CA SER A 449 -18.35 -36.19 95.47
C SER A 449 -19.19 -36.48 94.22
N TYR A 450 -19.33 -37.75 93.85
CA TYR A 450 -20.18 -38.20 92.74
C TYR A 450 -20.95 -39.47 93.11
N THR A 451 -22.10 -39.68 92.46
CA THR A 451 -22.93 -40.88 92.65
C THR A 451 -22.39 -42.04 91.81
N HIS A 452 -21.98 -43.12 92.47
CA HIS A 452 -21.56 -44.37 91.86
C HIS A 452 -22.67 -45.42 91.94
N ILE A 453 -22.90 -46.16 90.85
CA ILE A 453 -23.92 -47.23 90.80
C ILE A 453 -23.28 -48.54 91.27
N GLU A 454 -23.80 -49.14 92.33
CA GLU A 454 -23.28 -50.41 92.87
C GLU A 454 -23.91 -51.62 92.20
N SER A 455 -25.22 -51.58 91.96
CA SER A 455 -25.95 -52.67 91.33
C SER A 455 -27.09 -52.15 90.45
N CYS A 456 -27.46 -52.97 89.47
CA CYS A 456 -28.52 -52.70 88.51
C CYS A 456 -29.50 -53.86 88.49
N LEU A 457 -30.80 -53.55 88.41
CA LEU A 457 -31.86 -54.56 88.33
C LEU A 457 -32.94 -54.13 87.34
N CYS A 458 -33.75 -55.08 86.88
CA CYS A 458 -34.93 -54.79 86.07
C CYS A 458 -36.08 -54.27 86.95
N GLN A 459 -36.38 -52.98 86.85
CA GLN A 459 -37.47 -52.34 87.60
C GLN A 459 -38.69 -52.12 86.72
N ASP A 460 -39.88 -52.35 87.28
CA ASP A 460 -41.16 -52.14 86.59
C ASP A 460 -41.41 -50.65 86.33
N THR A 461 -41.92 -50.34 85.14
CA THR A 461 -42.14 -48.99 84.60
C THR A 461 -43.46 -48.96 83.83
N VAL A 462 -44.12 -47.80 83.81
CA VAL A 462 -45.37 -47.61 83.07
C VAL A 462 -45.04 -47.47 81.58
N CYS A 463 -45.62 -48.34 80.75
CA CYS A 463 -45.47 -48.29 79.28
C CYS A 463 -46.24 -47.07 78.72
N GLN A 464 -45.61 -45.89 78.64
CA GLN A 464 -46.23 -44.72 78.01
C GLN A 464 -45.98 -44.70 76.50
N PHE A 465 -47.05 -44.57 75.72
CA PHE A 465 -46.96 -44.18 74.30
C PHE A 465 -46.84 -42.66 74.20
N PRO A 466 -45.90 -42.10 73.41
CA PRO A 466 -45.83 -40.65 73.21
C PRO A 466 -47.12 -40.16 72.53
N PRO A 467 -47.73 -39.05 72.98
CA PRO A 467 -48.93 -38.52 72.34
C PRO A 467 -48.62 -38.08 70.90
N ALA A 468 -49.49 -38.46 69.96
CA ALA A 468 -49.40 -38.08 68.57
C ALA A 468 -49.37 -36.55 68.43
N GLN A 469 -48.23 -36.00 68.01
CA GLN A 469 -48.13 -34.60 67.64
C GLN A 469 -48.96 -34.35 66.38
N GLN A 470 -50.09 -33.67 66.55
CA GLN A 470 -50.87 -33.13 65.45
C GLN A 470 -50.04 -32.11 64.67
N VAL A 471 -49.53 -32.52 63.51
CA VAL A 471 -48.91 -31.63 62.53
C VAL A 471 -50.01 -30.73 61.95
N ARG A 472 -50.05 -29.47 62.39
CA ARG A 472 -50.86 -28.41 61.75
C ARG A 472 -50.36 -28.18 60.32
N VAL A 473 -51.13 -28.65 59.36
CA VAL A 473 -50.97 -28.33 57.93
C VAL A 473 -51.36 -26.87 57.70
N LYS A 474 -50.40 -25.98 57.43
CA LYS A 474 -50.67 -24.65 56.86
C LYS A 474 -50.96 -24.80 55.37
N ARG A 475 -52.22 -24.64 54.95
CA ARG A 475 -52.60 -24.40 53.57
C ARG A 475 -52.53 -22.91 53.27
N SER A 476 -51.75 -22.54 52.27
CA SER A 476 -51.61 -21.17 51.76
C SER A 476 -52.31 -21.07 50.40
N GLY A 477 -53.19 -20.08 50.25
CA GLY A 477 -53.71 -19.58 48.96
C GLY A 477 -55.04 -18.85 49.13
N PRO A 478 -55.46 -17.97 48.20
CA PRO A 478 -54.71 -16.97 47.42
C PRO A 478 -55.18 -15.53 47.74
N GLN A 479 -54.30 -14.53 47.58
CA GLN A 479 -54.66 -13.11 47.65
C GLN A 479 -55.29 -12.64 46.32
N ILE A 480 -56.54 -12.20 46.38
CA ILE A 480 -57.24 -11.47 45.32
C ILE A 480 -57.09 -9.97 45.62
N LEU A 481 -56.47 -9.22 44.71
CA LEU A 481 -56.49 -7.75 44.71
C LEU A 481 -57.89 -7.27 44.29
N GLY A 482 -58.61 -6.66 45.23
CA GLY A 482 -59.79 -5.85 44.96
C GLY A 482 -59.39 -4.47 44.45
N ARG A 483 -60.03 -4.06 43.35
CA ARG A 483 -60.00 -2.72 42.77
C ARG A 483 -61.37 -2.09 43.06
N GLN A 484 -61.39 -1.08 43.93
CA GLN A 484 -62.36 0.02 43.93
C GLN A 484 -61.81 1.16 44.78
#